data_AF-A0A9W6MWM2-F1
#
_entry.id   AF-A0A9W6MWM2-F1
#
_cell.length_a   1.000
_cell.length_b   1.000
_cell.length_c   1.000
_cell.angle_alpha   90.00
_cell.angle_beta   90.00
_cell.angle_gamma   90.00
#
_symmetry.space_group_name_H-M   'P 1'
#
loop_
_entity.id
_entity.type
_entity.pdbx_description
1 polymer ?
#
loop_
_entity_poly.entity_id
_entity_poly.type
_entity_poly.pdbx_seq_one_letter_code
_entity_poly.pdbx_strand_id
1 'polypeptide(L)' 'MEQAPPADLLKGWKAIGIGAGNLKPDQARHLARTAGLPIFKLGGKTVAARQSSINAWLAEREAAARPQSRQHNGDQGS' A
#
# COMPACT_ATOMS: atom_id res chain seq x y z
N MET A 1 5.70 -17.16 -23.15
CA MET A 1 4.44 -16.41 -23.11
C MET A 1 4.75 -15.07 -22.49
N GLU A 2 4.79 -14.01 -23.28
CA GLU A 2 4.99 -12.65 -22.77
C GLU A 2 3.70 -12.25 -22.04
N GLN A 3 3.73 -12.20 -20.71
CA GLN A 3 2.56 -11.78 -19.94
C GLN A 3 2.33 -10.30 -20.24
N ALA A 4 1.17 -9.96 -20.81
CA ALA A 4 0.74 -8.58 -20.89
C ALA A 4 0.79 -7.99 -19.47
N PRO A 5 1.38 -6.79 -19.28
CA PRO A 5 1.52 -6.21 -17.96
C PRO A 5 0.12 -6.12 -17.33
N PRO A 6 -0.05 -6.58 -16.08
CA PRO A 6 -1.34 -6.50 -15.40
C PRO A 6 -1.82 -5.06 -15.43
N ALA A 7 -3.11 -4.87 -15.70
CA ALA A 7 -3.70 -3.55 -15.80
C ALA A 7 -3.39 -2.75 -14.51
N ASP A 8 -2.53 -1.75 -14.63
CA ASP A 8 -2.07 -0.94 -13.49
C ASP A 8 -3.22 -0.13 -12.85
N LEU A 9 -4.36 -0.01 -13.53
CA LEU A 9 -5.55 0.65 -13.00
C LEU A 9 -6.53 -0.35 -12.35
N LEU A 10 -6.66 -0.28 -11.02
CA LEU A 10 -7.62 -1.03 -10.23
C LEU A 10 -8.90 -0.22 -10.02
N LYS A 11 -10.06 -0.82 -10.28
CA LYS A 11 -11.37 -0.16 -10.15
C LYS A 11 -12.21 -0.82 -9.06
N GLY A 12 -12.71 0.00 -8.15
CA GLY A 12 -13.56 -0.44 -7.04
C GLY A 12 -12.76 -1.06 -5.88
N TRP A 13 -13.37 -1.04 -4.70
CA TRP A 13 -12.74 -1.48 -3.45
C TRP A 13 -12.29 -2.93 -3.46
N LYS A 14 -12.97 -3.81 -4.20
CA LYS A 14 -12.59 -5.22 -4.34
C LYS A 14 -11.23 -5.38 -5.05
N ALA A 15 -11.07 -4.74 -6.20
CA ALA A 15 -9.81 -4.82 -6.95
C ALA A 15 -8.66 -4.14 -6.19
N ILE A 16 -8.95 -3.01 -5.55
CA ILE A 16 -7.98 -2.28 -4.70
C ILE A 16 -7.54 -3.16 -3.51
N GLY A 17 -8.48 -3.83 -2.84
CA GLY A 17 -8.15 -4.73 -1.73
C GLY A 17 -7.28 -5.91 -2.15
N ILE A 18 -7.56 -6.51 -3.32
CA ILE A 18 -6.71 -7.56 -3.92
C ILE A 18 -5.31 -7.02 -4.17
N GLY A 19 -5.19 -5.85 -4.82
CA GLY A 19 -3.91 -5.22 -5.11
C GLY A 19 -3.11 -4.79 -3.89
N ALA A 20 -3.77 -4.55 -2.76
CA ALA A 20 -3.15 -4.17 -1.49
C ALA A 20 -2.85 -5.36 -0.55
N GLY A 21 -2.80 -6.59 -1.08
CA GLY A 21 -2.49 -7.79 -0.29
C GLY A 21 -3.72 -8.62 0.09
N ASN A 22 -4.68 -8.77 -0.82
CA ASN A 22 -5.87 -9.61 -0.65
C ASN A 22 -6.79 -9.22 0.53
N LEU A 23 -6.98 -7.91 0.73
CA LEU A 23 -7.87 -7.35 1.74
C LEU A 23 -9.35 -7.41 1.31
N LYS A 24 -10.26 -7.46 2.31
CA LYS A 24 -11.69 -7.28 2.05
C LYS A 24 -11.99 -5.85 1.59
N PRO A 25 -13.05 -5.61 0.78
CA PRO A 25 -13.41 -4.27 0.31
C PRO A 25 -13.56 -3.23 1.42
N ASP A 26 -14.20 -3.61 2.54
CA ASP A 26 -14.37 -2.70 3.68
C ASP A 26 -13.07 -2.38 4.40
N GLN A 27 -12.10 -3.31 4.43
CA GLN A 27 -10.77 -3.05 4.98
C GLN A 27 -9.99 -2.08 4.11
N ALA A 28 -10.04 -2.25 2.78
CA ALA A 28 -9.43 -1.30 1.83
C ALA A 28 -10.05 0.09 1.97
N ARG A 29 -11.39 0.19 2.09
CA ARG A 29 -12.09 1.45 2.34
C ARG A 29 -11.68 2.07 3.68
N HIS A 30 -11.57 1.25 4.72
CA HIS A 30 -11.14 1.71 6.03
C HIS A 30 -9.72 2.28 5.98
N LEU A 31 -8.76 1.55 5.38
CA LEU A 31 -7.37 2.00 5.21
C LEU A 31 -7.25 3.27 4.39
N ALA A 32 -8.07 3.44 3.34
CA ALA A 32 -8.10 4.70 2.59
C ALA A 32 -8.48 5.89 3.47
N ARG A 33 -9.38 5.69 4.44
CA ARG A 33 -9.82 6.74 5.37
C ARG A 33 -8.85 6.96 6.54
N THR A 34 -8.24 5.90 7.07
CA THR A 34 -7.47 5.98 8.33
C THR A 34 -5.97 5.99 8.11
N ALA A 35 -5.47 5.30 7.09
CA ALA A 35 -4.04 5.15 6.82
C ALA A 35 -3.60 5.85 5.53
N GLY A 36 -4.53 6.40 4.74
CA GLY A 36 -4.23 7.14 3.51
C GLY A 36 -3.83 6.24 2.35
N LEU A 37 -4.48 5.08 2.18
CA LEU A 37 -4.30 4.23 1.00
C LEU A 37 -4.50 5.07 -0.30
N PRO A 38 -3.60 5.00 -1.29
CA PRO A 38 -3.62 5.89 -2.45
C PRO A 38 -4.79 5.54 -3.38
N ILE A 39 -5.83 6.37 -3.35
CA ILE A 39 -7.03 6.24 -4.17
C ILE A 39 -7.41 7.56 -4.84
N PHE A 40 -8.16 7.48 -5.93
CA PHE A 40 -8.75 8.64 -6.60
C PHE A 40 -10.12 8.28 -7.20
N LYS A 41 -10.84 9.29 -7.69
CA LYS A 41 -12.15 9.14 -8.32
C LYS A 41 -12.06 9.27 -9.84
N LEU A 42 -12.56 8.28 -10.57
CA LEU A 42 -12.78 8.32 -12.01
C LEU A 42 -14.22 8.73 -12.30
N GLY A 43 -14.41 9.75 -13.13
CA GLY A 43 -15.74 10.25 -13.53
C GLY A 43 -16.62 10.65 -12.33
N GLY A 44 -16.00 11.08 -11.22
CA GLY A 44 -16.69 11.50 -9.99
C GLY A 44 -17.34 10.38 -9.16
N LYS A 45 -17.50 9.17 -9.69
CA LYS A 45 -18.27 8.09 -9.03
C LYS A 45 -17.40 6.89 -8.65
N THR A 46 -16.55 6.43 -9.56
CA THR A 46 -15.81 5.18 -9.39
C THR A 46 -14.52 5.43 -8.62
N VAL A 47 -14.35 4.74 -7.49
CA VAL A 47 -13.05 4.72 -6.79
C VAL A 47 -12.07 3.87 -7.57
N ALA A 48 -10.86 4.37 -7.75
CA ALA A 48 -9.79 3.67 -8.43
C ALA A 48 -8.46 3.90 -7.70
N ALA A 49 -7.51 3.02 -7.97
CA ALA A 49 -6.14 3.16 -7.53
C ALA A 49 -5.21 2.64 -8.63
N ARG A 50 -3.95 3.07 -8.57
CA ARG A 50 -2.88 2.53 -9.40
C ARG A 50 -2.17 1.44 -8.60
N GLN A 51 -1.95 0.26 -9.18
CA GLN A 51 -1.25 -0.84 -8.51
C GLN A 51 0.17 -0.42 -8.12
N SER A 52 0.86 0.28 -9.02
CA SER A 52 2.17 0.90 -8.75
C SER A 52 2.17 1.82 -7.52
N SER A 53 1.16 2.68 -7.38
CA SER A 53 1.04 3.57 -6.21
C SER A 53 0.77 2.82 -4.92
N ILE A 54 -0.06 1.76 -4.96
CA ILE A 54 -0.29 0.89 -3.79
C ILE A 54 1.02 0.23 -3.37
N ASN A 55 1.80 -0.29 -4.32
CA ASN A 55 3.08 -0.94 -4.03
C ASN A 55 4.08 0.03 -3.40
N ALA A 56 4.19 1.25 -3.94
CA ALA A 56 5.05 2.29 -3.37
C ALA A 56 4.62 2.64 -1.94
N TRP A 57 3.33 2.82 -1.72
CA TRP A 57 2.78 3.09 -0.39
C TRP A 57 3.04 1.95 0.61
N LEU A 58 2.92 0.68 0.19
CA LEU A 58 3.26 -0.46 1.04
C LEU A 58 4.76 -0.44 1.41
N ALA A 59 5.65 -0.21 0.45
CA ALA A 59 7.08 -0.13 0.70
C ALA A 59 7.45 0.99 1.69
N GLU A 60 6.80 2.15 1.59
CA GLU A 60 6.96 3.24 2.56
C GLU A 60 6.53 2.83 3.98
N ARG A 61 5.42 2.09 4.09
CA ARG A 61 4.91 1.61 5.39
C ARG A 61 5.81 0.54 6.00
N GLU A 62 6.32 -0.38 5.18
CA GLU A 62 7.31 -1.37 5.61
C GLU A 62 8.60 -0.70 6.08
N ALA A 63 9.10 0.30 5.35
CA ALA A 63 10.29 1.06 5.74
C ALA A 63 10.08 1.82 7.05
N ALA A 64 8.91 2.44 7.25
CA ALA A 64 8.57 3.15 8.48
C ALA A 64 8.36 2.22 9.68
N ALA A 65 7.88 0.99 9.44
CA ALA A 65 7.67 -0.01 10.50
C ALA A 65 8.97 -0.69 10.94
N ARG A 66 10.04 -0.63 10.13
CA ARG A 66 11.35 -1.19 10.49
C ARG A 66 11.87 -0.42 11.71
N PRO A 67 12.06 -1.06 12.89
CA PRO A 67 12.69 -0.38 14.01
C PRO A 67 14.08 0.04 13.56
N GLN A 68 14.42 1.33 13.72
CA GLN A 68 15.82 1.74 13.66
C GLN A 68 16.55 0.86 14.65
N SER A 69 17.42 -0.01 14.14
CA SER A 69 18.25 -0.89 14.96
C SER A 69 18.78 -0.06 16.09
N ARG A 70 18.33 -0.34 17.32
CA ARG A 70 18.79 0.31 18.52
C ARG A 70 20.28 0.02 18.56
N GLN A 71 21.08 0.99 18.13
CA GLN A 71 22.52 0.91 18.16
C GLN A 71 22.87 0.94 19.64
N HIS A 72 22.89 -0.25 20.24
CA HIS A 72 23.43 -0.47 21.57
C HIS A 72 24.93 -0.29 21.37
N ASN A 73 25.35 0.97 21.37
CA ASN A 73 26.75 1.35 21.41
C ASN A 73 27.21 0.90 22.78
N GLY A 74 27.70 -0.35 22.84
CA GLY A 74 28.30 -0.92 24.03
C GLY A 74 29.49 -0.05 24.37
N ASP A 75 29.27 0.77 25.40
CA ASP A 75 30.24 1.29 26.33
C ASP A 75 31.31 0.21 26.60
N GLN A 76 32.40 0.25 25.85
CA GLN A 76 33.62 -0.48 26.18
C GLN A 76 34.36 0.43 27.17
N GLY A 77 33.95 0.32 28.43
CA GLY A 77 34.59 0.99 29.56
C GLY A 77 36.03 0.52 29.73
N SER A 78 36.93 1.51 29.68
CA SER A 78 38.20 1.74 30.40
C SER A 78 38.89 0.57 31.10
#